data_AF-A0A3D5J5J1-F1
#
_entry.id   AF-A0A3D5J5J1-F1
#
_cell.length_a   1.000
_cell.length_b   1.000
_cell.length_c   1.000
_cell.angle_alpha   90.00
_cell.angle_beta   90.00
_cell.angle_gamma   90.00
#
_symmetry.space_group_name_H-M   'P 1'
#
loop_
_entity.id
_entity.type
_entity.pdbx_description
1 polymer ?
#
loop_
_entity_poly.entity_id
_entity_poly.type
_entity_poly.pdbx_seq_one_letter_code
_entity_poly.pdbx_strand_id
1 'polypeptide(L)'
;MKLPVIKHLQKNNEADKLQATVDVLESFTEHRSVSEEEMDVIGELITNICGAIEVHRMVSEEGMKNTDAANAFVKKVLGSIDQ
;
A
#
# COMPACT_ATOMS: atom_id res chain seq x y z
N MET A 1 4.94 -1.45 -7.26
CA MET A 1 5.15 -0.98 -5.87
C MET A 1 6.49 -0.28 -5.70
N LYS A 2 6.55 0.79 -4.91
CA LYS A 2 7.77 1.60 -4.67
C LYS A 2 8.01 1.77 -3.17
N LEU A 3 9.04 1.11 -2.64
CA LEU A 3 9.38 1.16 -1.20
C LEU A 3 9.54 2.58 -0.63
N PRO A 4 10.20 3.54 -1.32
CA PRO A 4 10.30 4.91 -0.81
C PRO A 4 8.93 5.58 -0.64
N VAL A 5 7.97 5.30 -1.53
CA VAL A 5 6.60 5.82 -1.47
C VAL A 5 5.85 5.20 -0.30
N ILE A 6 5.92 3.88 -0.15
CA ILE A 6 5.30 3.14 0.97
C ILE A 6 5.74 3.73 2.33
N LYS A 7 7.05 3.89 2.52
CA LYS A 7 7.61 4.47 3.76
C LYS A 7 7.15 5.90 3.99
N HIS A 8 7.06 6.70 2.93
CA HIS A 8 6.55 8.07 3.02
C HIS A 8 5.07 8.09 3.44
N LEU A 9 4.22 7.27 2.81
CA LEU A 9 2.80 7.21 3.14
C LEU A 9 2.56 6.74 4.58
N GLN A 10 3.23 5.65 4.99
CA GLN A 10 3.13 5.09 6.34
C GLN A 10 3.57 6.10 7.40
N LYS A 11 4.66 6.83 7.18
CA LYS A 11 5.17 7.78 8.17
C LYS A 11 4.27 9.01 8.36
N ASN A 12 3.59 9.45 7.29
CA ASN A 12 2.93 10.75 7.26
C ASN A 12 1.40 10.67 7.32
N ASN A 13 0.81 9.47 7.39
CA ASN A 13 -0.63 9.28 7.45
C ASN A 13 -0.98 8.17 8.44
N GLU A 14 -2.13 8.31 9.09
CA GLU A 14 -2.73 7.26 9.91
C GLU A 14 -3.27 6.12 9.03
N ALA A 15 -3.30 4.90 9.57
CA ALA A 15 -3.75 3.71 8.84
C ALA A 15 -5.19 3.85 8.32
N ASP A 16 -6.10 4.39 9.15
CA ASP A 16 -7.51 4.57 8.78
C ASP A 16 -7.68 5.54 7.60
N LYS A 17 -6.87 6.60 7.54
CA LYS A 17 -6.87 7.54 6.41
C LYS A 17 -6.37 6.89 5.12
N LEU A 18 -5.37 6.02 5.22
CA LEU A 18 -4.87 5.25 4.09
C LEU A 18 -5.95 4.27 3.60
N GLN A 19 -6.62 3.55 4.50
CA GLN A 19 -7.70 2.64 4.16
C GLN A 19 -8.86 3.36 3.47
N ALA A 20 -9.33 4.47 4.06
CA ALA A 20 -10.39 5.27 3.45
C ALA A 20 -10.03 5.79 2.05
N THR A 21 -8.73 6.04 1.79
CA THR A 21 -8.26 6.43 0.45
C THR A 21 -8.34 5.27 -0.53
N VAL A 22 -8.00 4.04 -0.10
CA VAL A 22 -8.17 2.84 -0.93
C VAL A 22 -9.63 2.66 -1.30
N ASP A 23 -10.55 2.72 -0.32
CA ASP A 23 -11.98 2.52 -0.54
C ASP A 23 -12.56 3.51 -1.58
N VAL A 24 -12.11 4.77 -1.55
CA VAL A 24 -12.51 5.80 -2.54
C VAL A 24 -11.93 5.51 -3.92
N LEU A 25 -10.67 5.09 -4.01
CA LEU A 25 -10.02 4.76 -5.27
C LEU A 25 -10.64 3.51 -5.92
N GLU A 26 -10.98 2.49 -5.12
CA GLU A 26 -11.70 1.31 -5.59
C GLU A 26 -13.06 1.71 -6.17
N SER A 27 -13.86 2.48 -5.41
CA SER A 27 -15.15 2.98 -5.89
C SER A 27 -15.03 3.83 -7.15
N PHE A 28 -13.96 4.62 -7.29
CA PHE A 28 -13.70 5.37 -8.53
C PHE A 28 -13.54 4.42 -9.72
N THR A 29 -12.73 3.36 -9.58
CA THR A 29 -12.46 2.39 -10.68
C THR A 29 -13.67 1.57 -11.11
N GLU A 30 -14.71 1.47 -10.28
CA GLU A 30 -15.96 0.79 -10.63
C GLU A 30 -16.81 1.55 -11.66
N HIS A 31 -16.57 2.86 -11.84
CA HIS A 31 -17.35 3.66 -12.76
C HIS A 31 -16.92 3.41 -14.21
N ARG A 32 -17.90 3.08 -15.08
CA ARG A 32 -17.68 2.76 -16.52
C ARG A 32 -16.93 3.79 -17.36
N SER A 33 -16.81 5.03 -16.87
CA SER A 33 -16.12 6.11 -17.59
C SER A 33 -14.64 6.22 -17.24
N VAL A 34 -14.15 5.40 -16.30
CA VAL A 34 -12.72 5.28 -16.01
C VAL A 34 -12.06 4.53 -17.15
N SER A 35 -11.02 5.13 -17.71
CA SER A 35 -10.21 4.54 -18.76
C SER A 35 -9.30 3.43 -18.22
N GLU A 36 -8.82 2.55 -19.11
CA GLU A 36 -7.84 1.52 -18.75
C GLU A 36 -6.55 2.13 -18.18
N GLU A 37 -6.07 3.25 -18.74
CA GLU A 37 -4.88 3.95 -18.25
C GLU A 37 -5.08 4.51 -16.82
N GLU A 38 -6.25 5.11 -16.54
CA GLU A 38 -6.57 5.56 -15.18
C GLU A 38 -6.65 4.37 -14.21
N MET A 39 -7.21 3.23 -14.65
CA MET A 39 -7.29 2.02 -13.85
C MET A 39 -5.91 1.45 -13.52
N ASP A 40 -4.99 1.43 -14.48
CA ASP A 40 -3.60 1.00 -14.28
C ASP A 40 -2.88 1.89 -13.26
N VAL A 41 -2.98 3.21 -13.42
CA VAL A 41 -2.38 4.18 -12.49
C VAL A 41 -2.96 4.03 -11.09
N ILE A 42 -4.29 3.91 -10.97
CA ILE A 42 -4.95 3.74 -9.68
C ILE A 42 -4.56 2.42 -9.03
N GLY A 43 -4.45 1.33 -9.80
CA GLY A 43 -3.95 0.05 -9.31
C GLY A 43 -2.55 0.17 -8.71
N GLU A 44 -1.65 0.91 -9.36
CA GLU A 44 -0.33 1.19 -8.78
C GLU A 44 -0.39 2.00 -7.47
N LEU A 45 -1.28 3.00 -7.41
CA LEU A 45 -1.49 3.82 -6.21
C LEU A 45 -2.02 2.98 -5.05
N ILE A 46 -3.10 2.21 -5.28
CA ILE A 46 -3.69 1.29 -4.30
C ILE A 46 -2.62 0.34 -3.78
N THR A 47 -1.83 -0.28 -4.67
CA THR A 47 -0.81 -1.24 -4.24
C THR A 47 0.25 -0.60 -3.33
N ASN A 48 0.63 0.66 -3.57
CA ASN A 48 1.53 1.38 -2.68
C ASN A 48 0.87 1.76 -1.33
N ILE A 49 -0.41 2.11 -1.33
CA ILE A 49 -1.15 2.46 -0.11
C ILE A 49 -1.36 1.21 0.76
N CYS A 50 -1.78 0.09 0.17
CA CYS A 50 -1.91 -1.19 0.87
C CYS A 50 -0.57 -1.65 1.48
N GLY A 51 0.55 -1.46 0.77
CA GLY A 51 1.88 -1.70 1.33
C GLY A 51 2.18 -0.82 2.55
N ALA A 52 1.72 0.43 2.57
CA ALA A 52 1.89 1.32 3.72
C ALA A 52 1.03 0.89 4.93
N ILE A 53 -0.19 0.41 4.68
CA ILE A 53 -1.09 -0.15 5.70
C ILE A 53 -0.46 -1.40 6.34
N GLU A 54 0.08 -2.31 5.53
CA GLU A 54 0.74 -3.52 6.04
C GLU A 54 1.98 -3.19 6.90
N VAL A 55 2.78 -2.19 6.50
CA VAL A 55 3.91 -1.72 7.33
C VAL A 55 3.42 -1.08 8.63
N HIS A 56 2.31 -0.34 8.62
CA HIS A 56 1.67 0.14 9.86
C HIS A 56 1.28 -1.00 10.77
N ARG A 57 0.67 -2.05 10.23
CA ARG A 57 0.27 -3.26 10.97
C ARG A 57 1.47 -3.93 11.63
N MET A 58 2.56 -4.15 10.88
CA MET A 58 3.80 -4.71 11.42
C MET A 58 4.43 -3.86 12.54
N VAL A 59 4.37 -2.52 12.43
CA VAL A 59 4.91 -1.63 13.48
C VAL A 59 4.02 -1.63 14.73
N SER A 60 2.70 -1.58 14.56
CA SER A 60 1.74 -1.43 15.65
C SER A 60 1.42 -2.73 16.37
N GLU A 61 1.23 -3.84 15.64
CA GLU A 61 0.85 -5.13 16.20
C GLU A 61 2.06 -6.00 16.54
N GLU A 62 3.08 -6.03 15.68
CA GLU A 62 4.26 -6.90 15.83
C GLU A 62 5.41 -6.18 16.55
N GLY A 63 5.26 -4.88 16.86
CA GLY A 63 6.25 -4.07 17.57
C GLY A 63 7.55 -3.86 16.79
N MET A 64 7.53 -4.05 15.47
CA MET A 64 8.71 -3.93 14.63
C MET A 64 9.19 -2.47 14.54
N LYS A 65 10.51 -2.29 14.44
CA LYS A 65 11.05 -0.99 14.01
C LYS A 65 10.61 -0.71 12.57
N ASN A 66 10.30 0.54 12.26
CA ASN A 66 9.82 0.96 10.94
C ASN A 66 10.72 0.47 9.78
N THR A 67 12.04 0.56 9.92
CA THR A 67 12.99 0.06 8.92
C THR A 67 12.89 -1.44 8.70
N ASP A 68 12.69 -2.19 9.78
CA ASP A 68 12.66 -3.65 9.74
C ASP A 68 11.34 -4.14 9.16
N ALA A 69 10.22 -3.51 9.53
CA ALA A 69 8.91 -3.74 8.94
C ALA A 69 8.90 -3.47 7.42
N ALA A 70 9.45 -2.34 6.99
CA ALA A 70 9.53 -2.00 5.57
C ALA A 70 10.37 -3.01 4.76
N ASN A 71 11.47 -3.50 5.34
CA ASN A 71 12.31 -4.52 4.71
C ASN A 71 11.64 -5.91 4.72
N ALA A 72 10.94 -6.26 5.80
CA ALA A 72 10.18 -7.50 5.91
C ALA A 72 9.03 -7.55 4.89
N PHE A 73 8.33 -6.44 4.69
CA PHE A 73 7.31 -6.30 3.65
C PHE A 73 7.87 -6.59 2.25
N VAL A 74 9.02 -6.00 1.90
CA VAL A 74 9.66 -6.23 0.59
C VAL A 74 10.04 -7.69 0.41
N LYS A 75 10.59 -8.34 1.45
CA LYS A 75 10.90 -9.77 1.42
C LYS A 75 9.65 -10.63 1.26
N LYS A 76 8.56 -10.28 1.93
CA LYS A 76 7.26 -10.96 1.80
C LYS A 76 6.75 -10.87 0.36
N VAL A 77 6.77 -9.68 -0.24
CA VAL A 77 6.34 -9.47 -1.63
C VAL A 77 7.22 -10.25 -2.61
N LEU A 78 8.55 -10.14 -2.51
CA LEU A 78 9.47 -10.83 -3.43
C LEU A 78 9.44 -12.36 -3.25
N GLY A 79 9.34 -12.84 -2.00
CA GLY A 79 9.22 -14.27 -1.71
C GLY A 79 7.89 -14.88 -2.13
N SER A 80 6.87 -14.06 -2.42
CA SER A 80 5.58 -14.49 -2.97
C SER A 80 5.60 -14.63 -4.49
N ILE A 81 6.68 -14.22 -5.16
CA ILE A 81 6.83 -14.26 -6.63
C ILE A 81 7.57 -15.51 -7.11
N ASP A 82 8.39 -16.14 -6.25
CA ASP A 82 9.12 -17.38 -6.54
C ASP A 82 8.37 -18.66 -6.12
N GLN A 83 7.04 -18.60 -5.94
CA GLN A 83 6.16 -19.76 -5.69
C GLN A 83 5.10 -19.95 -6.77
#